data_AF-A0A929X8S1-F1
#
_entry.id   AF-A0A929X8S1-F1
#
_cell.length_a   1.000
_cell.length_b   1.000
_cell.length_c   1.000
_cell.angle_alpha   90.00
_cell.angle_beta   90.00
_cell.angle_gamma   90.00
#
_symmetry.space_group_name_H-M   'P 1'
#
loop_
_entity.id
_entity.type
_entity.pdbx_description
1 polymer ?
#
loop_
_entity_poly.entity_id
_entity_poly.type
_entity_poly.pdbx_seq_one_letter_code
_entity_poly.pdbx_strand_id
1 'polypeptide(L)'
;MKNPKMFLWGVLAAFLVGCGDDTEVKTKEYYDIHLNEAKEVYAKCDFNTLKDGSNSYKNCVNAKTVVEEKSMAYTVDYYLEHWDEAKAIIEKYKDKEPADPNSVEAVNLRHAYDASFIRRSNTPLKIE
;
A
#
# COMPACT_ATOMS: atom_id res chain seq x y z
N MET A 1 34.16 -3.59 23.55
CA MET A 1 33.19 -2.47 23.48
C MET A 1 33.28 -1.79 22.11
N LYS A 2 32.10 -1.44 21.55
CA LYS A 2 31.80 -0.54 20.41
C LYS A 2 32.08 -1.02 18.98
N ASN A 3 30.97 -1.43 18.34
CA ASN A 3 30.66 -1.42 16.91
C ASN A 3 31.20 -0.20 16.15
N PRO A 4 31.38 -0.35 14.83
CA PRO A 4 30.85 0.61 13.88
C PRO A 4 29.79 -0.08 13.01
N LYS A 5 28.54 0.37 13.18
CA LYS A 5 27.48 0.21 12.18
C LYS A 5 27.94 0.94 10.93
N MET A 6 28.56 0.23 10.00
CA MET A 6 28.75 0.73 8.64
C MET A 6 27.52 0.31 7.86
N PHE A 7 26.55 1.23 7.84
CA PHE A 7 25.42 1.26 6.92
C PHE A 7 26.00 1.32 5.50
N LEU A 8 26.29 0.16 4.92
CA LEU A 8 26.59 0.02 3.49
C LEU A 8 25.28 0.16 2.72
N TRP A 9 24.91 1.42 2.51
CA TRP A 9 24.15 1.87 1.35
C TRP A 9 24.92 1.44 0.10
N GLY A 10 24.44 0.41 -0.60
CA GLY A 10 25.01 0.04 -1.89
C GLY A 10 24.83 -1.42 -2.30
N VAL A 11 23.59 -1.85 -2.54
CA VAL A 11 23.31 -2.83 -3.61
C VAL A 11 22.01 -2.42 -4.30
N LEU A 12 22.11 -1.42 -5.17
CA LEU A 12 21.20 -1.25 -6.30
C LEU A 12 21.76 -2.11 -7.43
N ALA A 13 21.37 -3.37 -7.48
CA ALA A 13 21.60 -4.24 -8.64
C ALA A 13 20.51 -5.31 -8.68
N ALA A 14 19.42 -4.97 -9.37
CA ALA A 14 18.63 -5.90 -10.18
C ALA A 14 18.31 -7.28 -9.56
N PHE A 15 17.88 -7.35 -8.30
CA PHE A 15 17.11 -8.51 -7.87
C PHE A 15 15.79 -8.43 -8.61
N LEU A 16 15.63 -9.31 -9.59
CA LEU A 16 14.42 -9.62 -10.32
C LEU A 16 13.24 -9.65 -9.34
N VAL A 17 12.57 -8.51 -9.21
CA VAL A 17 11.38 -8.35 -8.39
C VAL A 17 10.27 -9.09 -9.12
N GLY A 18 10.20 -10.39 -8.92
CA GLY A 18 9.27 -11.28 -9.60
C GLY A 18 9.62 -12.75 -9.36
N CYS A 19 9.04 -13.32 -8.31
CA CYS A 19 8.75 -14.75 -8.16
C CYS A 19 9.83 -15.76 -8.64
N GLY A 20 11.07 -15.66 -8.14
CA GLY A 20 12.05 -16.74 -8.24
C GLY A 20 12.13 -17.54 -6.93
N ASP A 21 12.21 -18.87 -6.99
CA ASP A 21 12.30 -19.75 -5.80
C ASP A 21 13.53 -19.45 -4.89
N ASP A 22 14.55 -18.77 -5.44
CA ASP A 22 15.76 -18.32 -4.73
C ASP A 22 15.59 -16.99 -3.96
N THR A 23 14.39 -16.40 -3.95
CA THR A 23 14.13 -15.18 -3.18
C THR A 23 13.99 -15.46 -1.69
N GLU A 24 14.63 -14.64 -0.86
CA GLU A 24 14.44 -14.67 0.59
C GLU A 24 12.96 -14.36 0.92
N VAL A 25 12.36 -15.18 1.78
CA VAL A 25 10.99 -14.95 2.23
C VAL A 25 10.98 -13.79 3.22
N LYS A 26 10.36 -12.68 2.82
CA LYS A 26 10.10 -11.53 3.67
C LYS A 26 8.87 -11.81 4.54
N THR A 27 8.94 -11.37 5.79
CA THR A 27 7.84 -11.56 6.74
C THR A 27 6.71 -10.57 6.51
N LYS A 28 5.57 -10.83 7.14
CA LYS A 28 4.45 -9.91 7.16
C LYS A 28 4.87 -8.55 7.76
N GLU A 29 5.63 -8.53 8.86
CA GLU A 29 6.09 -7.29 9.50
C GLU A 29 7.00 -6.46 8.59
N TYR A 30 7.78 -7.11 7.72
CA TYR A 30 8.58 -6.40 6.73
C TYR A 30 7.69 -5.65 5.74
N TYR A 31 6.72 -6.35 5.14
CA TYR A 31 5.77 -5.75 4.21
C TYR A 31 4.84 -4.72 4.88
N ASP A 32 4.56 -4.88 6.17
CA ASP A 32 3.79 -3.94 6.99
C ASP A 32 4.45 -2.55 7.00
N ILE A 33 5.79 -2.52 7.13
CA ILE A 33 6.61 -1.31 7.09
C ILE A 33 6.87 -0.85 5.64
N HIS A 34 6.94 -1.80 4.69
CA HIS A 34 7.27 -1.57 3.28
C HIS A 34 6.04 -1.78 2.38
N LEU A 35 4.96 -1.05 2.65
CA LEU A 35 3.67 -1.22 1.97
C LEU A 35 3.76 -1.09 0.43
N ASN A 36 4.56 -0.15 -0.06
CA ASN A 36 4.72 0.05 -1.52
C ASN A 36 5.34 -1.17 -2.18
N GLU A 37 6.32 -1.79 -1.53
CA GLU A 37 6.94 -3.03 -1.99
C GLU A 37 5.94 -4.19 -1.91
N ALA A 38 5.12 -4.26 -0.86
CA ALA A 38 4.05 -5.25 -0.74
C ALA A 38 3.04 -5.15 -1.91
N LYS A 39 2.65 -3.92 -2.29
CA LYS A 39 1.78 -3.68 -3.46
C LYS A 39 2.43 -4.11 -4.77
N GLU A 40 3.70 -3.80 -4.98
CA GLU A 40 4.44 -4.19 -6.18
C GLU A 40 4.62 -5.70 -6.28
N VAL A 41 4.93 -6.36 -5.17
CA VAL A 41 5.05 -7.83 -5.09
C VAL A 41 3.70 -8.45 -5.39
N TYR A 42 2.63 -8.04 -4.70
CA TYR A 42 1.29 -8.57 -4.91
C TYR A 42 0.80 -8.40 -6.36
N ALA A 43 1.06 -7.25 -6.99
CA ALA A 43 0.68 -7.01 -8.39
C ALA A 43 1.37 -7.95 -9.39
N LYS A 44 2.53 -8.51 -9.02
CA LYS A 44 3.29 -9.46 -9.84
C LYS A 44 3.05 -10.91 -9.45
N CYS A 45 2.22 -11.17 -8.43
CA CYS A 45 1.89 -12.50 -7.98
C CYS A 45 0.82 -13.12 -8.88
N ASP A 46 1.20 -14.18 -9.60
CA ASP A 46 0.24 -15.06 -10.27
C ASP A 46 0.17 -16.40 -9.51
N PHE A 47 -0.75 -16.47 -8.56
CA PHE A 47 -0.96 -17.65 -7.70
C PHE A 47 -1.28 -18.93 -8.50
N ASN A 48 -1.71 -18.84 -9.76
CA ASN A 48 -1.99 -20.03 -10.58
C ASN A 48 -0.70 -20.65 -11.15
N THR A 49 0.36 -19.86 -11.24
CA THR A 49 1.66 -20.28 -11.80
C THR A 49 2.68 -20.58 -10.71
N LEU A 50 2.42 -20.12 -9.48
CA LEU A 50 3.28 -20.34 -8.34
C LEU A 50 3.14 -21.76 -7.81
N LYS A 51 4.28 -22.39 -7.52
CA LYS A 51 4.31 -23.68 -6.84
C LYS A 51 3.93 -23.49 -5.38
N ASP A 52 2.93 -24.22 -4.90
CA ASP A 52 2.51 -24.20 -3.51
C ASP A 52 3.70 -24.48 -2.57
N GLY A 53 3.87 -23.60 -1.59
CA GLY A 53 4.96 -23.69 -0.60
C GLY A 53 6.32 -23.14 -1.04
N SER A 54 6.45 -22.67 -2.30
CA SER A 54 7.64 -21.93 -2.77
C SER A 54 7.88 -20.67 -1.94
N ASN A 55 9.12 -20.19 -1.93
CA ASN A 55 9.45 -18.93 -1.28
C ASN A 55 8.70 -17.75 -1.93
N SER A 56 8.52 -17.83 -3.25
CA SER A 56 7.72 -16.87 -4.01
C SER A 56 6.25 -16.88 -3.60
N TYR A 57 5.65 -18.07 -3.43
CA TYR A 57 4.29 -18.20 -2.91
C TYR A 57 4.14 -17.57 -1.53
N LYS A 58 5.08 -17.84 -0.60
CA LYS A 58 5.06 -17.26 0.74
C LYS A 58 5.18 -15.73 0.73
N ASN A 59 6.07 -15.18 -0.12
CA ASN A 59 6.18 -13.74 -0.32
C ASN A 59 4.88 -13.14 -0.85
N CYS A 60 4.27 -13.79 -1.84
CA CYS A 60 2.99 -13.38 -2.40
C CYS A 60 1.86 -13.44 -1.37
N VAL A 61 1.79 -14.47 -0.53
CA VAL A 61 0.79 -14.57 0.55
C VAL A 61 1.01 -13.49 1.61
N ASN A 62 2.25 -13.24 2.03
CA ASN A 62 2.55 -12.22 3.03
C ASN A 62 2.25 -10.81 2.49
N ALA A 63 2.68 -10.52 1.26
CA ALA A 63 2.39 -9.28 0.57
C ALA A 63 0.89 -9.09 0.36
N LYS A 64 0.17 -10.12 -0.11
CA LYS A 64 -1.29 -10.11 -0.24
C LYS A 64 -1.95 -9.83 1.10
N THR A 65 -1.56 -10.53 2.17
CA THR A 65 -2.15 -10.35 3.51
C THR A 65 -1.97 -8.92 3.99
N VAL A 66 -0.75 -8.36 3.90
CA VAL A 66 -0.52 -6.97 4.32
C VAL A 66 -1.26 -5.99 3.41
N VAL A 67 -1.24 -6.22 2.10
CA VAL A 67 -1.99 -5.40 1.16
C VAL A 67 -3.44 -5.49 1.56
N GLU A 68 -4.11 -6.63 1.59
CA GLU A 68 -5.52 -6.75 1.96
C GLU A 68 -5.85 -6.20 3.35
N GLU A 69 -5.03 -6.44 4.37
CA GLU A 69 -5.24 -5.91 5.73
C GLU A 69 -5.05 -4.40 5.83
N LYS A 70 -4.09 -3.81 5.10
CA LYS A 70 -3.88 -2.35 5.04
C LYS A 70 -4.65 -1.68 3.91
N SER A 71 -5.20 -2.48 3.02
CA SER A 71 -6.21 -2.11 2.04
C SER A 71 -7.59 -2.25 2.67
N MET A 72 -7.75 -2.80 3.89
CA MET A 72 -8.90 -2.43 4.71
C MET A 72 -8.84 -0.92 4.84
N ALA A 73 -9.88 -0.27 4.35
CA ALA A 73 -9.84 1.12 3.94
C ALA A 73 -9.04 2.04 4.87
N TYR A 74 -8.15 2.84 4.29
CA TYR A 74 -7.39 3.86 5.00
C TYR A 74 -8.36 4.74 5.78
N THR A 75 -8.04 5.02 7.04
CA THR A 75 -8.88 5.85 7.89
C THR A 75 -8.99 7.27 7.36
N VAL A 76 -10.01 7.99 7.80
CA VAL A 76 -10.15 9.43 7.51
C VAL A 76 -8.91 10.21 7.98
N ASP A 77 -8.36 9.86 9.16
CA ASP A 77 -7.16 10.49 9.71
C ASP A 77 -5.93 10.28 8.81
N TYR A 78 -5.76 9.09 8.24
CA TYR A 78 -4.70 8.83 7.27
C TYR A 78 -4.80 9.80 6.08
N TYR A 79 -6.00 9.99 5.52
CA TYR A 79 -6.19 10.91 4.39
C TYR A 79 -6.07 12.40 4.76
N LEU A 80 -6.28 12.76 6.02
CA LEU A 80 -6.00 14.11 6.51
C LEU A 80 -4.49 14.39 6.51
N GLU A 81 -3.68 13.41 6.89
CA GLU A 81 -2.20 13.48 6.89
C GLU A 81 -1.62 13.30 5.46
N HIS A 82 -2.25 12.46 4.64
CA HIS A 82 -1.82 12.07 3.29
C HIS A 82 -2.72 12.66 2.19
N TRP A 83 -2.80 13.99 2.16
CA TRP A 83 -3.77 14.71 1.33
C TRP A 83 -3.60 14.52 -0.19
N ASP A 84 -2.37 14.36 -0.66
CA ASP A 84 -2.11 14.14 -2.09
C ASP A 84 -2.67 12.79 -2.56
N GLU A 85 -2.66 11.78 -1.69
CA GLU A 85 -3.25 10.47 -1.94
C GLU A 85 -4.79 10.54 -1.92
N ALA A 86 -5.36 11.30 -0.98
CA ALA A 86 -6.80 11.55 -0.93
C ALA A 86 -7.30 12.20 -2.24
N LYS A 87 -6.59 13.23 -2.73
CA LYS A 87 -6.90 13.87 -4.02
C LYS A 87 -6.78 12.91 -5.20
N ALA A 88 -5.72 12.10 -5.24
CA ALA A 88 -5.51 11.17 -6.34
C ALA A 88 -6.66 10.16 -6.45
N ILE A 89 -7.19 9.69 -5.32
CA ILE A 89 -8.33 8.78 -5.28
C ILE A 89 -9.62 9.47 -5.72
N ILE A 90 -9.88 10.68 -5.20
CA ILE A 90 -11.07 11.47 -5.60
C ILE A 90 -11.04 11.76 -7.10
N GLU A 91 -9.91 12.17 -7.66
CA GLU A 91 -9.78 12.47 -9.09
C GLU A 91 -9.93 11.21 -9.94
N LYS A 92 -9.35 10.08 -9.51
CA LYS A 92 -9.46 8.79 -10.20
C LYS A 92 -10.92 8.34 -10.37
N TYR A 93 -11.78 8.67 -9.41
CA TYR A 93 -13.21 8.28 -9.39
C TYR A 93 -14.16 9.47 -9.60
N LYS A 94 -13.66 10.60 -10.10
CA LYS A 94 -14.47 11.78 -10.39
C LYS A 94 -15.55 11.51 -11.43
N ASP A 95 -15.20 10.74 -12.46
CA ASP A 95 -16.07 10.47 -13.62
C ASP A 95 -16.57 9.00 -13.66
N LYS A 96 -16.27 8.21 -12.62
CA LYS A 96 -16.66 6.79 -12.52
C LYS A 96 -16.76 6.34 -11.08
N GLU A 97 -17.76 5.53 -10.77
CA GLU A 97 -17.90 4.93 -9.45
C GLU A 97 -17.16 3.59 -9.35
N PRO A 98 -16.72 3.19 -8.14
CA PRO A 98 -16.27 1.83 -7.88
C PRO A 98 -17.35 0.82 -8.26
N ALA A 99 -16.95 -0.31 -8.87
CA ALA A 99 -17.88 -1.32 -9.36
C ALA A 99 -18.66 -2.05 -8.24
N ASP A 100 -18.12 -2.07 -7.02
CA ASP A 100 -18.76 -2.62 -5.83
C ASP A 100 -18.72 -1.59 -4.69
N PRO A 101 -19.88 -1.15 -4.16
CA PRO A 101 -19.95 -0.14 -3.11
C PRO A 101 -19.40 -0.60 -1.75
N ASN A 102 -19.21 -1.91 -1.56
CA ASN A 102 -18.58 -2.49 -0.37
C ASN A 102 -17.11 -2.84 -0.61
N SER A 103 -16.57 -2.52 -1.79
CA SER A 103 -15.16 -2.74 -2.07
C SER A 103 -14.29 -1.80 -1.24
N VAL A 104 -13.07 -2.23 -1.02
CA VAL A 104 -12.00 -1.42 -0.42
C VAL A 104 -11.88 -0.05 -1.08
N GLU A 105 -11.96 0.01 -2.41
CA GLU A 105 -11.86 1.24 -3.18
C GLU A 105 -13.01 2.19 -2.89
N ALA A 106 -14.23 1.67 -2.72
CA ALA A 106 -15.39 2.48 -2.36
C ALA A 106 -15.27 3.07 -0.96
N VAL A 107 -14.78 2.30 0.01
CA VAL A 107 -14.57 2.77 1.37
C VAL A 107 -13.42 3.78 1.43
N ASN A 108 -12.32 3.55 0.69
CA ASN A 108 -11.21 4.51 0.55
C ASN A 108 -11.65 5.83 -0.08
N LEU A 109 -12.47 5.78 -1.13
CA LEU A 109 -13.05 6.96 -1.76
C LEU A 109 -13.92 7.74 -0.76
N ARG A 110 -14.75 7.04 0.02
CA ARG A 110 -15.60 7.66 1.04
C ARG A 110 -14.77 8.34 2.13
N HIS A 111 -13.76 7.66 2.66
CA HIS A 111 -12.87 8.26 3.67
C HIS A 111 -12.04 9.42 3.12
N ALA A 112 -11.62 9.39 1.84
CA ALA A 112 -10.97 10.52 1.20
C ALA A 112 -11.91 11.73 1.07
N TYR A 113 -13.19 11.51 0.72
CA TYR A 113 -14.20 12.57 0.73
C TYR A 113 -14.46 13.12 2.14
N ASP A 114 -14.58 12.27 3.15
CA ASP A 114 -14.77 12.69 4.54
C ASP A 114 -13.58 13.54 5.02
N ALA A 115 -12.35 13.12 4.71
CA ALA A 115 -11.14 13.90 4.99
C ALA A 115 -11.15 15.25 4.26
N SER A 116 -11.61 15.29 3.01
CA SER A 116 -11.75 16.55 2.25
C SER A 116 -12.75 17.51 2.91
N PHE A 117 -13.85 16.98 3.42
CA PHE A 117 -14.89 17.76 4.09
C PHE A 117 -14.38 18.32 5.43
N ILE A 118 -13.75 17.48 6.25
CA ILE A 118 -13.16 17.90 7.53
C ILE A 118 -12.09 18.98 7.29
N ARG A 119 -11.20 18.78 6.32
CA ARG A 119 -10.15 19.75 5.99
C ARG A 119 -10.72 21.10 5.57
N ARG A 120 -11.76 21.12 4.72
CA ARG A 120 -12.45 22.36 4.33
C ARG A 120 -13.14 23.02 5.52
N SER A 121 -13.77 22.23 6.38
CA SER A 121 -14.48 22.73 7.57
C SER A 121 -13.52 23.33 8.61
N ASN A 122 -12.31 22.79 8.72
CA ASN A 122 -11.25 23.30 9.60
C ASN A 122 -10.44 24.44 8.96
N THR A 123 -10.68 24.77 7.69
CA THR A 123 -10.05 25.93 7.05
C THR A 123 -10.87 27.17 7.39
N PRO A 124 -10.34 28.14 8.15
CA PRO A 124 -11.11 29.35 8.48
C PRO A 124 -11.50 30.07 7.19
N LEU A 125 -12.80 30.32 7.03
CA LEU A 125 -13.34 31.15 5.96
C LEU A 125 -12.67 32.53 6.05
N LYS A 126 -11.82 32.85 5.07
CA LYS A 126 -11.40 34.22 4.84
C LYS A 126 -12.62 34.96 4.30
N ILE A 127 -13.30 35.70 5.18
CA ILE A 127 -14.26 36.71 4.80
C ILE A 127 -13.41 37.94 4.44
N GLU A 128 -13.29 38.23 3.14
CA GLU A 128 -12.73 39.50 2.63
C GLU A 128 -13.79 40.60 2.69
#